data_AF-A0A4S4B753-F1
#
_entry.id   AF-A0A4S4B753-F1
#
_cell.length_a   1.000
_cell.length_b   1.000
_cell.length_c   1.000
_cell.angle_alpha   90.00
_cell.angle_beta   90.00
_cell.angle_gamma   90.00
#
_symmetry.space_group_name_H-M   'P 1'
#
loop_
_entity.id
_entity.type
_entity.pdbx_description
1 polymer ?
#
loop_
_entity_poly.entity_id
_entity_poly.type
_entity_poly.pdbx_seq_one_letter_code
_entity_poly.pdbx_strand_id
1 'polypeptide(L)' 'MPKEKVPIYQQVHPPDFATIEALRLGGRQPADGQPVAALFNLRSGDCEHLCGLYCRADAVPLQAKDPA' A
#
# COMPACT_ATOMS: atom_id res chain seq x y z
N MET A 1 -13.31 18.33 13.61
CA MET A 1 -12.99 16.92 13.29
C MET A 1 -11.49 16.72 13.45
N PRO A 2 -11.01 15.73 14.20
CA PRO A 2 -9.58 15.45 14.25
C PRO A 2 -9.19 15.04 12.83
N LYS A 3 -8.23 15.75 12.23
CA LYS A 3 -7.55 15.26 11.03
C LYS A 3 -6.78 14.03 11.50
N GLU A 4 -7.33 12.83 11.32
CA GLU A 4 -6.62 11.59 11.59
C GLU A 4 -5.29 11.68 10.87
N LYS A 5 -4.22 11.77 11.64
CA LYS A 5 -2.86 11.84 11.10
C LYS A 5 -2.59 10.46 10.56
N VAL A 6 -2.59 10.33 9.23
CA VAL A 6 -2.15 9.10 8.56
C VAL A 6 -0.76 8.76 9.09
N PRO A 7 -0.56 7.58 9.70
CA PRO A 7 0.73 7.21 10.27
C PRO A 7 1.78 7.13 9.15
N ILE A 8 3.01 7.56 9.45
CA ILE A 8 4.14 7.54 8.51
C ILE A 8 5.21 6.59 9.06
N TYR A 9 5.51 5.56 8.29
CA TYR A 9 6.58 4.60 8.57
C TYR A 9 7.82 4.94 7.74
N GLN A 10 9.00 4.72 8.30
CA GLN A 10 10.28 4.93 7.61
C GLN A 10 11.03 3.61 7.53
N GLN A 11 11.45 3.22 6.32
CA GLN A 11 12.23 2.01 6.02
C GLN A 11 11.58 0.65 6.35
N VAL A 12 10.85 0.52 7.45
CA VAL A 12 10.12 -0.70 7.86
C VAL A 12 8.66 -0.36 8.14
N HIS A 13 7.75 -1.16 7.59
CA HIS A 13 6.32 -1.08 7.87
C HIS A 13 5.81 -2.39 8.49
N PRO A 14 4.67 -2.37 9.22
CA PRO A 14 4.08 -3.59 9.78
C PRO A 14 3.71 -4.61 8.68
N PRO A 15 3.69 -5.92 9.01
CA PRO A 15 3.41 -6.99 8.04
C PRO A 15 1.97 -6.99 7.54
N ASP A 16 1.05 -6.37 8.27
CA ASP A 16 -0.36 -6.24 7.89
C ASP A 16 -0.58 -5.20 6.78
N PHE A 17 0.43 -4.35 6.56
CA PHE A 17 0.44 -3.34 5.52
C PHE A 17 1.38 -3.72 4.38
N ALA A 18 1.02 -3.32 3.17
CA ALA A 18 1.85 -3.48 1.99
C ALA A 18 1.72 -2.28 1.05
N THR A 19 2.80 -2.00 0.32
CA THR A 19 2.75 -1.08 -0.81
C THR A 19 1.90 -1.68 -1.94
N ILE A 20 1.43 -0.83 -2.84
CA ILE A 20 0.69 -1.29 -4.04
C ILE A 20 1.50 -2.28 -4.88
N GLU A 21 2.82 -2.11 -4.95
CA GLU A 21 3.74 -2.99 -5.68
C GLU A 21 3.80 -4.38 -5.03
N ALA A 22 3.92 -4.43 -3.70
CA ALA A 22 3.92 -5.68 -2.95
C ALA A 22 2.58 -6.43 -3.05
N LEU A 23 1.46 -5.70 -3.06
CA LEU A 23 0.15 -6.30 -3.32
C LEU A 23 0.07 -6.89 -4.72
N ARG A 24 0.49 -6.13 -5.74
CA ARG A 24 0.48 -6.58 -7.14
C ARG A 24 1.35 -7.81 -7.37
N LEU A 25 2.53 -7.85 -6.76
CA LEU A 25 3.41 -9.02 -6.79
C LEU A 25 2.74 -10.27 -6.21
N GLY A 26 1.90 -10.08 -5.19
CA GLY A 26 1.08 -11.13 -4.57
C GLY A 26 -0.24 -11.43 -5.27
N GLY A 27 -0.49 -10.90 -6.48
CA GLY A 27 -1.76 -11.12 -7.19
C GLY A 27 -2.95 -10.36 -6.59
N ARG A 28 -2.70 -9.31 -5.80
CA ARG A 28 -3.73 -8.53 -5.10
C ARG A 28 -3.66 -7.06 -5.46
N GLN A 29 -4.73 -6.34 -5.16
CA GLN A 29 -4.80 -4.89 -5.29
C GLN A 29 -5.62 -4.32 -4.13
N PRO A 30 -5.45 -3.03 -3.79
CA PRO A 30 -6.37 -2.35 -2.87
C PRO A 30 -7.81 -2.48 -3.38
N ALA A 31 -8.77 -2.63 -2.48
CA ALA A 31 -10.18 -2.58 -2.86
C ALA A 31 -10.53 -1.21 -3.45
N ASP A 32 -11.56 -1.18 -4.30
CA ASP A 32 -12.05 0.09 -4.85
C ASP A 32 -12.48 1.02 -3.72
N GLY A 33 -11.90 2.23 -3.69
CA GLY A 33 -12.15 3.21 -2.65
C GLY A 33 -11.43 2.96 -1.31
N GLN A 34 -10.57 1.94 -1.23
CA GLN A 34 -9.77 1.70 -0.02
C GLN A 34 -8.83 2.88 0.23
N PRO A 35 -8.92 3.55 1.40
CA PRO A 35 -8.03 4.65 1.72
C PRO A 35 -6.61 4.13 2.00
N VAL A 36 -5.63 5.01 1.80
CA VAL A 36 -4.27 4.78 2.24
C VAL A 36 -4.26 4.72 3.76
N ALA A 37 -3.91 3.57 4.33
CA ALA A 37 -3.93 3.34 5.77
C ALA A 37 -2.70 3.96 6.46
N ALA A 38 -1.57 4.04 5.73
CA ALA A 38 -0.35 4.65 6.21
C ALA A 38 0.51 5.14 5.04
N LEU A 39 1.43 6.07 5.30
CA LEU A 39 2.48 6.42 4.36
C LEU A 39 3.76 5.68 4.74
N PHE A 40 4.55 5.31 3.74
CA PHE A 40 5.81 4.63 3.89
C PHE A 40 6.88 5.36 3.13
N ASN A 41 7.92 5.76 3.84
CA ASN A 41 9.03 6.46 3.25
C ASN A 41 10.21 5.48 3.07
N LEU A 42 10.49 5.14 1.82
CA LEU A 42 11.55 4.23 1.43
C LEU A 42 12.72 5.03 0.87
N ARG A 43 13.84 5.01 1.59
CA ARG A 43 15.09 5.56 1.08
C ARG A 43 15.89 4.47 0.36
N SER A 44 16.18 4.69 -0.90
CA SER A 44 17.02 3.82 -1.75
C SER A 44 18.18 4.64 -2.29
N GLY A 45 19.37 4.46 -1.70
CA GLY A 45 20.55 5.29 -2.00
C GLY A 45 20.29 6.77 -1.69
N ASP A 46 20.42 7.60 -2.72
CA ASP A 46 20.18 9.04 -2.66
C ASP A 46 18.72 9.43 -2.94
N CYS A 47 17.87 8.47 -3.30
CA CYS A 47 16.45 8.70 -3.58
C CYS A 47 15.57 8.38 -2.37
N GLU A 48 14.55 9.19 -2.19
CA GLU A 48 13.52 9.01 -1.18
C GLU A 48 12.15 8.86 -1.87
N HIS A 49 11.47 7.75 -1.59
CA HIS A 49 10.19 7.40 -2.20
C HIS A 49 9.10 7.38 -1.14
N LEU A 50 8.07 8.20 -1.33
CA LEU A 50 6.88 8.17 -0.49
C LEU A 50 5.83 7.27 -1.12
N CYS A 51 5.53 6.15 -0.46
CA CYS A 51 4.59 5.13 -0.89
C CYS A 51 3.35 5.12 0.01
N GLY A 52 2.18 4.86 -0.58
CA GLY A 52 0.99 4.51 0.18
C GLY A 52 1.03 3.05 0.64
N LEU A 53 0.68 2.81 1.89
CA LEU A 53 0.46 1.50 2.45
C LEU A 53 -1.03 1.20 2.54
N TYR A 54 -1.38 -0.01 2.13
CA TYR A 54 -2.73 -0.54 2.14
C TYR A 54 -2.79 -1.74 3.08
N CYS A 55 -3.91 -1.89 3.77
CA CYS A 55 -4.19 -3.06 4.59
C CYS A 55 -4.31 -4.29 3.69
N ARG A 56 -3.55 -5.35 3.99
CA ARG A 56 -3.59 -6.62 3.26
C ARG A 56 -4.91 -7.36 3.45
N ALA A 57 -5.55 -7.21 4.61
CA ALA A 57 -6.83 -7.86 4.90
C ALA A 57 -7.97 -7.35 4.01
N ASP A 58 -7.90 -6.08 3.61
CA ASP A 58 -8.90 -5.44 2.74
C ASP A 58 -8.53 -5.56 1.24
N ALA A 59 -7.33 -6.08 0.93
CA ALA A 59 -6.87 -6.20 -0.45
C ALA A 59 -7.61 -7.33 -1.19
N VAL A 60 -8.16 -6.98 -2.34
CA VAL A 60 -8.92 -7.89 -3.19
C VAL A 60 -7.99 -8.58 -4.21
N PRO A 61 -8.34 -9.80 -4.70
CA PRO A 61 -7.64 -10.40 -5.83
C PRO A 61 -7.62 -9.46 -7.03
N LEU A 62 -6.51 -9.41 -7.74
CA LEU A 62 -6.45 -8.75 -9.04
C LEU A 62 -7.47 -9.44 -9.95
N GLN A 63 -8.46 -8.69 -10.43
CA GLN A 63 -9.32 -9.20 -11.50
C GLN A 63 -8.42 -9.43 -12.70
N ALA A 64 -8.23 -10.69 -13.09
CA ALA A 64 -7.65 -11.01 -14.37
C ALA A 64 -8.55 -10.33 -15.40
N LYS A 65 -8.02 -9.38 -16.18
CA LYS A 65 -8.70 -8.94 -17.40
C LYS A 65 -8.91 -10.21 -18.21
N ASP A 66 -10.16 -10.63 -18.36
CA ASP A 66 -10.51 -11.67 -19.31
C ASP A 66 -9.90 -11.28 -20.67
N PRO A 67 -9.13 -12.16 -21.32
CA PRO A 67 -8.60 -11.89 -22.64
C PRO A 67 -9.78 -11.77 -23.60
N ALA A 68 -9.91 -10.59 -24.23
CA ALA A 68 -10.82 -10.34 -25.34
C ALA A 68 -10.32 -11.00 -26.62
#